data_AF-A0A8I0ADZ1-F1
#
_entry.id   AF-A0A8I0ADZ1-F1
#
_cell.length_a   1.000
_cell.length_b   1.000
_cell.length_c   1.000
_cell.angle_alpha   90.00
_cell.angle_beta   90.00
_cell.angle_gamma   90.00
#
_symmetry.space_group_name_H-M   'P 1'
#
loop_
_entity.id
_entity.type
_entity.pdbx_description
1 polymer ?
#
loop_
_entity_poly.entity_id
_entity_poly.type
_entity_poly.pdbx_seq_one_letter_code
_entity_poly.pdbx_strand_id
1 'polypeptide(L)'
;MFKKLNFKKFNIFKFFTYFIILAMLLIVFNYYINVSYSNIMNNFYTEFSSGNFKTAKEILSDNKIINVLKKNSQSSDLNKYFTSVIDTLCKDLKINSITKYQALVYLNEINSYNILNSSLDKLILVLDENYCPSTSHGYNSILELANEAFDNNNFSYAIKLLKKIPTSEEYYHAKAENMLEKCRNKYRNNLIAEAEKLSDNEYFSKAIDLLSNYDTSILPADDEKINIKISEIDDKRTDYLAAITYSDDEAATNLISTTINSTNINTLNISSNTPYLIHVDINNQTVSIYNGYTNNWSLVNKYICSTGIAGEDTPMGIFTVTNRGEWFYSKDYGQGGKYWVQFLGDYLFHSLPYDENQNQILDYTLGTPSSHGCIRLNTEDAKWIYDTIDDDTKVIIN
;
A
#
# COMPACT_ATOMS: atom_id res chain seq x y z
N MET A 1 90.89 -4.65 49.95
CA MET A 1 91.07 -3.44 49.13
C MET A 1 89.75 -3.13 48.42
N PHE A 2 88.82 -2.41 49.07
CA PHE A 2 87.55 -2.01 48.46
C PHE A 2 87.66 -0.56 47.94
N LYS A 3 87.56 -0.40 46.62
CA LYS A 3 87.51 0.91 45.95
C LYS A 3 86.20 1.62 46.36
N LYS A 4 86.31 2.75 47.08
CA LYS A 4 85.19 3.68 47.29
C LYS A 4 84.76 4.25 45.94
N LEU A 5 83.58 3.86 45.46
CA LEU A 5 82.89 4.51 44.35
C LEU A 5 82.41 5.90 44.81
N ASN A 6 82.99 6.95 44.22
CA ASN A 6 82.57 8.34 44.42
C ASN A 6 81.22 8.56 43.74
N PHE A 7 80.12 8.53 44.50
CA PHE A 7 78.84 9.06 44.04
C PHE A 7 78.91 10.59 44.01
N LYS A 8 78.85 11.19 42.81
CA LYS A 8 78.65 12.64 42.63
C LYS A 8 77.44 13.09 43.46
N LYS A 9 77.59 14.16 44.25
CA LYS A 9 76.48 14.81 44.99
C LYS A 9 75.29 15.05 44.06
N PHE A 10 74.20 14.33 44.28
CA PHE A 10 72.93 14.50 43.56
C PHE A 10 72.32 15.85 43.97
N ASN A 11 72.26 16.80 43.04
CA ASN A 11 71.81 18.15 43.35
C ASN A 11 70.29 18.24 43.16
N ILE A 12 69.55 18.01 44.24
CA ILE A 12 68.07 18.01 44.29
C ILE A 12 67.46 19.26 43.65
N PHE A 13 68.08 20.42 43.82
CA PHE A 13 67.64 21.65 43.16
C PHE A 13 67.69 21.55 41.64
N LYS A 14 68.77 21.00 41.05
CA LYS A 14 68.85 20.81 39.60
C LYS A 14 67.78 19.84 39.10
N PHE A 15 67.52 18.75 39.83
CA PHE A 15 66.45 17.82 39.48
C PHE A 15 65.08 18.50 39.49
N PHE A 16 64.79 19.30 40.53
CA PHE A 16 63.55 20.07 40.61
C PHE A 16 63.42 21.11 39.49
N THR A 17 64.52 21.78 39.12
CA THR A 17 64.54 22.70 37.96
C THR A 17 64.27 21.97 36.65
N TYR A 18 64.89 20.80 36.42
CA TYR A 18 64.62 19.99 35.22
C TYR A 18 63.17 19.49 35.19
N PHE A 19 62.61 19.12 36.34
CA PHE A 19 61.21 18.72 36.46
C PHE A 19 60.25 19.86 36.12
N ILE A 20 60.50 21.08 36.61
CA ILE A 20 59.68 22.26 36.27
C ILE A 20 59.77 22.58 34.78
N ILE A 21 60.98 22.55 34.19
CA ILE A 21 61.17 22.79 32.76
C ILE A 21 60.39 21.75 31.94
N LEU A 22 60.48 20.47 32.31
CA LEU A 22 59.73 19.40 31.66
C LEU A 22 58.21 19.60 31.79
N ALA A 23 57.74 19.99 32.97
CA ALA A 23 56.32 20.28 33.20
C ALA A 23 55.83 21.46 32.34
N MET A 24 56.62 22.54 32.24
CA MET A 24 56.29 23.68 31.37
C MET A 24 56.29 23.29 29.90
N LEU A 25 57.26 22.48 29.46
CA LEU A 25 57.30 21.97 28.09
C LEU A 25 56.09 21.10 27.78
N LEU A 26 55.64 20.26 28.72
CA LEU A 26 54.43 19.45 28.57
C LEU A 26 53.17 20.32 28.46
N ILE A 27 53.07 21.41 29.23
CA ILE A 27 51.95 22.36 29.14
C ILE A 27 51.94 23.04 27.78
N VAL A 28 53.09 23.57 27.34
CA VAL A 28 53.23 24.24 26.02
C VAL A 28 52.93 23.26 24.90
N PHE A 29 53.41 22.02 24.99
CA PHE A 29 53.12 20.97 24.03
C PHE A 29 51.62 20.64 23.99
N ASN A 30 50.96 20.47 25.15
CA ASN A 30 49.52 20.22 25.20
C ASN A 30 48.71 21.38 24.60
N TYR A 31 49.08 22.63 24.94
CA TYR A 31 48.48 23.83 24.36
C TYR A 31 48.62 23.85 22.82
N TYR A 32 49.83 23.58 22.31
CA TYR A 32 50.10 23.48 20.88
C TYR A 32 49.25 22.41 20.20
N ILE A 33 49.12 21.22 20.80
CA ILE A 33 48.29 20.13 20.28
C ILE A 33 46.81 20.55 20.22
N ASN A 34 46.29 21.21 21.25
CA ASN A 34 44.90 21.67 21.27
C ASN A 34 44.64 22.75 20.20
N VAL A 35 45.49 23.77 20.11
CA VAL A 35 45.35 24.85 19.11
C VAL A 35 45.45 24.29 17.69
N SER A 36 46.44 23.43 17.44
CA SER A 36 46.63 22.81 16.14
C SER A 36 45.44 21.92 15.76
N TYR A 37 44.90 21.15 16.72
CA TYR A 37 43.69 20.36 16.53
C TYR A 37 42.46 21.23 16.22
N SER A 38 42.25 22.32 16.96
CA SER A 38 41.16 23.28 16.69
C SER A 38 41.26 23.89 15.29
N ASN A 39 42.46 24.25 14.84
CA ASN A 39 42.67 24.78 13.48
C ASN A 39 42.34 23.73 12.41
N ILE A 40 42.75 22.48 12.61
CA ILE A 40 42.43 21.36 11.70
C ILE A 40 40.91 21.20 11.59
N MET A 41 40.19 21.17 12.72
CA MET A 41 38.73 21.00 12.72
C MET A 41 38.01 22.20 12.10
N ASN A 42 38.45 23.43 12.36
CA ASN A 42 37.84 24.63 11.76
C ASN A 42 38.00 24.65 10.24
N ASN A 43 39.20 24.31 9.73
CA ASN A 43 39.45 24.21 8.30
C ASN A 43 38.61 23.09 7.67
N PHE A 44 38.54 21.93 8.35
CA PHE A 44 37.68 20.82 7.92
C PHE A 44 36.21 21.26 7.80
N TYR A 45 35.64 21.92 8.81
CA TYR A 45 34.25 22.38 8.78
C TYR A 45 33.99 23.37 7.64
N THR A 46 34.94 24.27 7.39
CA THR A 46 34.86 25.27 6.32
C THR A 46 34.82 24.61 4.94
N GLU A 47 35.75 23.70 4.68
CA GLU A 47 35.81 22.99 3.39
C GLU A 47 34.61 22.06 3.20
N PHE A 48 34.21 21.34 4.26
CA PHE A 48 33.08 20.41 4.22
C PHE A 48 31.76 21.13 3.92
N SER A 49 31.48 22.23 4.63
CA SER A 49 30.25 23.01 4.43
C SER A 49 30.18 23.63 3.03
N SER A 50 31.33 23.96 2.44
CA SER A 50 31.45 24.48 1.07
C SER A 50 31.34 23.40 -0.03
N GLY A 51 31.22 22.12 0.34
CA GLY A 51 31.15 21.00 -0.61
C GLY A 51 32.51 20.50 -1.11
N ASN A 52 33.63 21.00 -0.58
CA ASN A 52 34.99 20.62 -0.96
C ASN A 52 35.44 19.36 -0.20
N PHE A 53 34.71 18.26 -0.37
CA PHE A 53 34.88 17.05 0.45
C PHE A 53 36.27 16.40 0.37
N LYS A 54 36.89 16.41 -0.81
CA LYS A 54 38.24 15.88 -0.99
C LYS A 54 39.25 16.63 -0.12
N THR A 55 39.24 17.96 -0.19
CA THR A 55 40.11 18.83 0.61
C THR A 55 39.81 18.69 2.10
N ALA A 56 38.53 18.58 2.48
CA ALA A 56 38.14 18.31 3.85
C ALA A 56 38.76 16.99 4.37
N LYS A 57 38.70 15.90 3.59
CA LYS A 57 39.34 14.62 3.95
C LYS A 57 40.87 14.74 4.08
N GLU A 58 41.51 15.45 3.16
CA GLU A 58 42.97 15.68 3.19
C GLU A 58 43.39 16.41 4.48
N ILE A 59 42.66 17.46 4.88
CA ILE A 59 42.91 18.21 6.13
C ILE A 59 42.90 17.29 7.36
N LEU A 60 41.98 16.34 7.43
CA LEU A 60 41.92 15.39 8.56
C LEU A 60 43.08 14.40 8.55
N SER A 61 43.78 14.22 7.42
CA SER A 61 44.87 13.25 7.26
C SER A 61 46.29 13.84 7.42
N ASP A 62 46.43 15.17 7.32
CA ASP A 62 47.73 15.84 7.22
C ASP A 62 48.65 15.70 8.44
N ASN A 63 48.10 15.55 9.66
CA ASN A 63 48.91 15.59 10.87
C ASN A 63 48.81 14.31 11.73
N LYS A 64 49.61 13.30 11.36
CA LYS A 64 49.61 11.96 11.98
C LYS A 64 49.73 11.96 13.50
N ILE A 65 50.55 12.85 14.09
CA ILE A 65 50.77 12.89 15.54
C ILE A 65 49.53 13.42 16.28
N ILE A 66 48.95 14.52 15.80
CA ILE A 66 47.76 15.11 16.39
C ILE A 66 46.58 14.13 16.29
N ASN A 67 46.42 13.48 15.13
CA ASN A 67 45.35 12.51 14.89
C ASN A 67 45.41 11.33 15.86
N VAL A 68 46.61 10.84 16.19
CA VAL A 68 46.76 9.78 17.19
C VAL A 68 46.41 10.28 18.59
N LEU A 69 46.86 11.47 18.97
CA LEU A 69 46.63 12.05 20.30
C LEU A 69 45.18 12.50 20.52
N LYS A 70 44.45 12.86 19.46
CA LYS A 70 43.10 13.42 19.51
C LYS A 70 42.03 12.54 18.87
N LYS A 71 42.34 11.27 18.55
CA LYS A 71 41.41 10.33 17.89
C LYS A 71 40.00 10.32 18.49
N ASN A 72 39.89 10.18 19.82
CA ASN A 72 38.59 10.14 20.48
C ASN A 72 37.84 11.48 20.42
N SER A 73 38.55 12.60 20.56
CA SER A 73 37.98 13.95 20.40
C SER A 73 37.48 14.16 18.97
N GLN A 74 38.28 13.76 17.97
CA GLN A 74 37.93 13.85 16.56
C GLN A 74 36.66 13.07 16.24
N SER A 75 36.55 11.81 16.68
CA SER A 75 35.32 11.04 16.48
C SER A 75 34.11 11.71 17.13
N SER A 76 34.24 12.23 18.37
CA SER A 76 33.14 12.92 19.05
C SER A 76 32.74 14.22 18.36
N ASP A 77 33.70 15.01 17.89
CA ASP A 77 33.45 16.34 17.32
C ASP A 77 32.92 16.23 15.88
N LEU A 78 33.38 15.24 15.11
CA LEU A 78 32.79 14.90 13.81
C LEU A 78 31.35 14.38 13.97
N ASN A 79 31.08 13.52 14.96
CA ASN A 79 29.73 13.02 15.22
C ASN A 79 28.76 14.18 15.48
N LYS A 80 29.12 15.12 16.37
CA LYS A 80 28.32 16.33 16.66
C LYS A 80 28.12 17.18 15.42
N TYR A 81 29.20 17.45 14.68
CA TYR A 81 29.13 18.28 13.48
C TYR A 81 28.22 17.66 12.41
N PHE A 82 28.43 16.39 12.07
CA PHE A 82 27.61 15.71 11.07
C PHE A 82 26.15 15.57 11.50
N THR A 83 25.88 15.35 12.79
CA THR A 83 24.51 15.39 13.32
C THR A 83 23.85 16.75 13.05
N SER A 84 24.57 17.85 13.27
CA SER A 84 24.08 19.20 12.98
C SER A 84 23.89 19.47 11.49
N VAL A 85 24.76 18.93 10.63
CA VAL A 85 24.61 19.03 9.17
C VAL A 85 23.36 18.29 8.73
N ILE A 86 23.15 17.06 9.21
CA ILE A 86 21.97 16.26 8.89
C ILE A 86 20.68 16.94 9.35
N ASP A 87 20.65 17.48 10.57
CA ASP A 87 19.48 18.21 11.06
C ASP A 87 19.14 19.42 10.17
N THR A 88 20.16 20.16 9.71
CA THR A 88 19.99 21.25 8.74
C THR A 88 19.43 20.74 7.42
N LEU A 89 20.02 19.68 6.84
CA LEU A 89 19.56 19.08 5.58
C LEU A 89 18.11 18.59 5.68
N CYS A 90 17.72 17.96 6.79
CA CYS A 90 16.35 17.51 7.03
C CYS A 90 15.36 18.69 7.09
N LYS A 91 15.73 19.79 7.76
CA LYS A 91 14.91 21.01 7.79
C LYS A 91 14.75 21.62 6.42
N ASP A 92 15.84 21.71 5.66
CA ASP A 92 15.88 22.28 4.31
C ASP A 92 15.06 21.45 3.32
N LEU A 93 15.16 20.12 3.38
CA LEU A 93 14.30 19.22 2.59
C LEU A 93 12.82 19.43 2.92
N LYS A 94 12.48 19.60 4.20
CA LYS A 94 11.09 19.77 4.63
C LYS A 94 10.45 21.05 4.10
N ILE A 95 11.24 22.12 3.93
CA ILE A 95 10.78 23.39 3.36
C ILE A 95 11.04 23.49 1.84
N ASN A 96 11.49 22.40 1.20
CA ASN A 96 11.86 22.32 -0.21
C ASN A 96 12.92 23.37 -0.64
N SER A 97 13.81 23.80 0.26
CA SER A 97 14.90 24.73 -0.06
C SER A 97 16.07 24.03 -0.79
N ILE A 98 16.18 22.71 -0.63
CA ILE A 98 17.13 21.85 -1.35
C ILE A 98 16.41 20.66 -1.96
N THR A 99 17.02 20.08 -2.99
CA THR A 99 16.56 18.84 -3.64
C THR A 99 17.07 17.60 -2.89
N LYS A 100 16.39 16.45 -3.08
CA LYS A 100 16.85 15.15 -2.59
C LYS A 100 18.28 14.84 -3.04
N TYR A 101 18.60 15.13 -4.31
CA TYR A 101 19.94 14.93 -4.86
C TYR A 101 21.01 15.72 -4.11
N GLN A 102 20.75 17.00 -3.84
CA GLN A 102 21.67 17.85 -3.07
C GLN A 102 21.89 17.30 -1.65
N ALA A 103 20.84 16.85 -0.98
CA ALA A 103 20.98 16.23 0.34
C ALA A 103 21.79 14.94 0.29
N LEU A 104 21.52 14.06 -0.69
CA LEU A 104 22.21 12.77 -0.85
C LEU A 104 23.71 12.91 -1.07
N VAL A 105 24.16 13.95 -1.78
CA VAL A 105 25.59 14.24 -1.96
C VAL A 105 26.28 14.39 -0.59
N TYR A 106 25.71 15.17 0.32
CA TYR A 106 26.26 15.34 1.67
C TYR A 106 26.10 14.08 2.51
N LEU A 107 24.93 13.43 2.50
CA LEU A 107 24.68 12.24 3.32
C LEU A 107 25.62 11.08 2.96
N ASN A 108 25.83 10.81 1.67
CA ASN A 108 26.75 9.79 1.20
C ASN A 108 28.20 10.11 1.58
N GLU A 109 28.59 11.38 1.50
CA GLU A 109 29.90 11.81 1.94
C GLU A 109 30.07 11.61 3.45
N ILE A 110 29.11 12.02 4.28
CA ILE A 110 29.12 11.79 5.73
C ILE A 110 29.22 10.28 6.03
N ASN A 111 28.49 9.45 5.29
CA ASN A 111 28.49 8.01 5.49
C ASN A 111 29.90 7.40 5.30
N SER A 112 30.69 7.95 4.38
CA SER A 112 32.07 7.49 4.12
C SER A 112 33.02 7.62 5.33
N TYR A 113 32.65 8.41 6.35
CA TYR A 113 33.42 8.53 7.59
C TYR A 113 33.14 7.43 8.61
N ASN A 114 32.05 6.65 8.46
CA ASN A 114 31.64 5.58 9.39
C ASN A 114 31.46 6.05 10.86
N ILE A 115 30.83 7.21 11.09
CA ILE A 115 30.69 7.82 12.43
C ILE A 115 29.25 7.80 13.00
N LEU A 116 28.22 7.75 12.14
CA LEU A 116 26.81 7.93 12.53
C LEU A 116 25.92 6.69 12.45
N ASN A 117 26.45 5.58 11.96
CA ASN A 117 25.80 4.25 11.96
C ASN A 117 24.33 4.29 11.46
N SER A 118 23.39 3.67 12.21
CA SER A 118 22.02 3.26 11.77
C SER A 118 21.16 4.37 11.30
N SER A 119 21.25 5.50 11.97
CA SER A 119 20.38 6.61 11.70
C SER A 119 20.63 7.20 10.31
N LEU A 120 21.88 7.19 9.84
CA LEU A 120 22.23 7.73 8.54
C LEU A 120 21.85 6.79 7.40
N ASP A 121 22.13 5.49 7.52
CA ASP A 121 21.75 4.51 6.50
C ASP A 121 20.23 4.48 6.29
N LYS A 122 19.43 4.57 7.37
CA LYS A 122 17.98 4.69 7.26
C LYS A 122 17.56 5.91 6.45
N LEU A 123 18.14 7.08 6.76
CA LEU A 123 17.81 8.32 6.06
C LEU A 123 18.15 8.24 4.57
N ILE A 124 19.32 7.68 4.22
CA ILE A 124 19.74 7.48 2.84
C ILE A 124 18.80 6.51 2.12
N LEU A 125 18.44 5.38 2.74
CA LEU A 125 17.48 4.39 2.18
C LEU A 125 16.11 5.00 1.87
N VAL A 126 15.65 5.97 2.66
CA VAL A 126 14.38 6.68 2.42
C VAL A 126 14.50 7.69 1.29
N LEU A 127 15.67 8.32 1.12
CA LEU A 127 15.88 9.39 0.14
C LEU A 127 16.35 8.90 -1.24
N ASP A 128 17.08 7.78 -1.28
CA ASP A 128 17.62 7.16 -2.49
C ASP A 128 17.15 5.72 -2.63
N GLU A 129 16.22 5.52 -3.57
CA GLU A 129 15.68 4.19 -3.87
C GLU A 129 16.71 3.23 -4.46
N ASN A 130 17.83 3.72 -4.99
CA ASN A 130 18.89 2.91 -5.59
C ASN A 130 20.01 2.59 -4.60
N TYR A 131 20.00 3.20 -3.41
CA TYR A 131 21.01 2.94 -2.40
C TYR A 131 20.96 1.49 -1.91
N CYS A 132 22.11 0.82 -1.98
CA CYS A 132 22.30 -0.55 -1.52
C CYS A 132 23.48 -0.57 -0.55
N PRO A 133 23.24 -0.64 0.77
CA PRO A 133 24.31 -0.71 1.75
C PRO A 133 25.13 -2.00 1.58
N SER A 134 26.43 -1.91 1.90
CA SER A 134 27.38 -3.03 1.87
C SER A 134 27.94 -3.39 3.25
N THR A 135 27.30 -2.89 4.31
CA THR A 135 27.77 -3.08 5.69
C THR A 135 26.68 -3.75 6.54
N SER A 136 27.12 -4.54 7.53
CA SER A 136 26.26 -5.11 8.59
C SER A 136 25.28 -4.09 9.17
N HIS A 137 25.78 -2.87 9.37
CA HIS A 137 25.04 -1.79 9.95
C HIS A 137 23.92 -1.29 9.00
N GLY A 138 24.22 -1.14 7.71
CA GLY A 138 23.21 -0.83 6.70
C GLY A 138 22.18 -1.95 6.47
N TYR A 139 22.57 -3.23 6.56
CA TYR A 139 21.61 -4.34 6.51
C TYR A 139 20.64 -4.36 7.69
N ASN A 140 21.11 -4.05 8.91
CA ASN A 140 20.20 -3.87 10.04
C ASN A 140 19.24 -2.70 9.82
N SER A 141 19.69 -1.62 9.19
CA SER A 141 18.85 -0.46 8.87
C SER A 141 17.74 -0.81 7.87
N ILE A 142 18.04 -1.66 6.88
CA ILE A 142 17.01 -2.24 5.98
C ILE A 142 15.98 -3.04 6.77
N LEU A 143 16.42 -3.97 7.64
CA LEU A 143 15.52 -4.82 8.41
C LEU A 143 14.63 -3.99 9.35
N GLU A 144 15.18 -2.96 10.00
CA GLU A 144 14.41 -2.06 10.87
C GLU A 144 13.35 -1.27 10.08
N LEU A 145 13.71 -0.66 8.96
CA LEU A 145 12.76 0.06 8.11
C LEU A 145 11.69 -0.86 7.51
N ALA A 146 12.07 -2.08 7.14
CA ALA A 146 11.11 -3.08 6.69
C ALA A 146 10.12 -3.43 7.80
N ASN A 147 10.54 -3.46 9.08
CA ASN A 147 9.66 -3.77 10.21
C ASN A 147 8.68 -2.63 10.46
N GLU A 148 9.19 -1.40 10.44
CA GLU A 148 8.36 -0.20 10.50
C GLU A 148 7.33 -0.20 9.36
N ALA A 149 7.72 -0.55 8.14
CA ALA A 149 6.82 -0.66 7.00
C ALA A 149 5.79 -1.78 7.16
N PHE A 150 6.19 -2.96 7.65
CA PHE A 150 5.32 -4.09 7.93
C PHE A 150 4.27 -3.78 9.00
N ASP A 151 4.66 -3.09 10.07
CA ASP A 151 3.76 -2.69 11.16
C ASP A 151 2.70 -1.70 10.66
N ASN A 152 3.06 -0.85 9.69
CA ASN A 152 2.16 0.07 9.01
C ASN A 152 1.41 -0.54 7.80
N ASN A 153 1.47 -1.88 7.61
CA ASN A 153 0.88 -2.61 6.48
C ASN A 153 1.36 -2.15 5.08
N ASN A 154 2.51 -1.48 5.00
CA ASN A 154 3.14 -1.10 3.73
C ASN A 154 4.04 -2.24 3.21
N PHE A 155 3.40 -3.35 2.84
CA PHE A 155 4.08 -4.59 2.49
C PHE A 155 4.93 -4.47 1.21
N SER A 156 4.45 -3.74 0.20
CA SER A 156 5.20 -3.53 -1.06
C SER A 156 6.53 -2.82 -0.80
N TYR A 157 6.52 -1.77 0.03
CA TYR A 157 7.75 -1.06 0.41
C TYR A 157 8.67 -1.94 1.27
N ALA A 158 8.12 -2.67 2.25
CA ALA A 158 8.89 -3.61 3.07
C ALA A 158 9.61 -4.65 2.18
N ILE A 159 8.90 -5.27 1.24
CA ILE A 159 9.46 -6.26 0.31
C ILE A 159 10.53 -5.62 -0.59
N LYS A 160 10.30 -4.41 -1.11
CA LYS A 160 11.29 -3.67 -1.92
C LYS A 160 12.58 -3.43 -1.14
N LEU A 161 12.49 -3.08 0.14
CA LEU A 161 13.65 -2.91 1.01
C LEU A 161 14.39 -4.23 1.24
N LEU A 162 13.68 -5.28 1.63
CA LEU A 162 14.26 -6.59 1.96
C LEU A 162 15.03 -7.21 0.79
N LYS A 163 14.53 -7.03 -0.45
CA LYS A 163 15.20 -7.47 -1.69
C LYS A 163 16.56 -6.80 -1.95
N LYS A 164 16.90 -5.72 -1.23
CA LYS A 164 18.23 -5.07 -1.33
C LYS A 164 19.33 -5.82 -0.59
N ILE A 165 18.99 -6.77 0.29
CA ILE A 165 19.99 -7.56 1.02
C ILE A 165 20.50 -8.68 0.09
N PRO A 166 21.80 -8.71 -0.24
CA PRO A 166 22.35 -9.67 -1.18
C PRO A 166 22.40 -11.09 -0.59
N THR A 167 22.30 -12.10 -1.45
CA THR A 167 22.38 -13.52 -1.04
C THR A 167 23.74 -13.92 -0.48
N SER A 168 24.80 -13.15 -0.79
CA SER A 168 26.14 -13.35 -0.24
C SER A 168 26.23 -13.09 1.27
N GLU A 169 25.26 -12.36 1.84
CA GLU A 169 25.21 -12.00 3.26
C GLU A 169 24.26 -12.94 4.00
N GLU A 170 24.65 -14.21 4.12
CA GLU A 170 23.78 -15.32 4.57
C GLU A 170 22.94 -15.02 5.82
N TYR A 171 23.55 -14.42 6.86
CA TYR A 171 22.86 -14.09 8.11
C TYR A 171 21.72 -13.08 7.93
N TYR A 172 21.96 -12.00 7.19
CA TYR A 172 20.96 -10.96 6.97
C TYR A 172 19.94 -11.40 5.92
N HIS A 173 20.38 -12.13 4.91
CA HIS A 173 19.53 -12.69 3.89
C HIS A 173 18.50 -13.66 4.50
N ALA A 174 18.92 -14.56 5.41
CA ALA A 174 17.99 -15.47 6.10
C ALA A 174 16.92 -14.72 6.91
N LYS A 175 17.28 -13.61 7.59
CA LYS A 175 16.31 -12.74 8.27
C LYS A 175 15.36 -12.06 7.29
N ALA A 176 15.89 -11.61 6.15
CA ALA A 176 15.11 -10.96 5.12
C ALA A 176 14.07 -11.91 4.53
N GLU A 177 14.45 -13.14 4.18
CA GLU A 177 13.54 -14.18 3.68
C GLU A 177 12.44 -14.53 4.68
N ASN A 178 12.77 -14.69 5.97
CA ASN A 178 11.75 -14.90 7.01
C ASN A 178 10.72 -13.75 7.06
N MET A 179 11.20 -12.53 6.87
CA MET A 179 10.37 -11.35 6.92
C MET A 179 9.54 -11.13 5.64
N LEU A 180 10.10 -11.46 4.48
CA LEU A 180 9.37 -11.52 3.21
C LEU A 180 8.17 -12.45 3.34
N GLU A 181 8.38 -13.65 3.90
CA GLU A 181 7.31 -14.61 4.12
C GLU A 181 6.24 -14.10 5.09
N LYS A 182 6.64 -13.40 6.17
CA LYS A 182 5.69 -12.73 7.07
C LYS A 182 4.85 -11.66 6.35
N CYS A 183 5.48 -10.83 5.51
CA CYS A 183 4.80 -9.81 4.72
C CYS A 183 3.75 -10.45 3.80
N ARG A 184 4.15 -11.46 3.03
CA ARG A 184 3.27 -12.19 2.12
C ARG A 184 2.10 -12.83 2.86
N ASN A 185 2.36 -13.51 3.97
CA ASN A 185 1.32 -14.16 4.76
C ASN A 185 0.33 -13.17 5.37
N LYS A 186 0.81 -12.06 5.96
CA LYS A 186 -0.09 -11.06 6.55
C LYS A 186 -0.93 -10.36 5.48
N TYR A 187 -0.34 -9.98 4.35
CA TYR A 187 -1.07 -9.41 3.22
C TYR A 187 -2.17 -10.36 2.71
N ARG A 188 -1.81 -11.63 2.47
CA ARG A 188 -2.76 -12.66 2.03
C ARG A 188 -3.92 -12.84 3.00
N ASN A 189 -3.61 -12.99 4.30
CA ASN A 189 -4.63 -13.22 5.31
C ASN A 189 -5.57 -12.02 5.45
N ASN A 190 -5.06 -10.79 5.30
CA ASN A 190 -5.90 -9.59 5.31
C ASN A 190 -6.88 -9.59 4.12
N LEU A 191 -6.41 -9.90 2.91
CA LEU A 191 -7.27 -10.01 1.72
C LEU A 191 -8.35 -11.08 1.89
N ILE A 192 -7.97 -12.27 2.36
CA ILE A 192 -8.90 -13.37 2.58
C ILE A 192 -9.96 -12.98 3.62
N ALA A 193 -9.56 -12.37 4.73
CA ALA A 193 -10.51 -11.95 5.77
C ALA A 193 -11.51 -10.89 5.26
N GLU A 194 -11.07 -9.97 4.40
CA GLU A 194 -11.93 -8.97 3.79
C GLU A 194 -12.90 -9.60 2.77
N ALA A 195 -12.42 -10.55 1.94
CA ALA A 195 -13.24 -11.31 1.01
C ALA A 195 -14.27 -12.19 1.74
N GLU A 196 -13.89 -12.83 2.84
CA GLU A 196 -14.82 -13.61 3.68
C GLU A 196 -15.92 -12.71 4.25
N LYS A 197 -15.57 -11.51 4.74
CA LYS A 197 -16.57 -10.54 5.20
C LYS A 197 -17.54 -10.14 4.07
N LEU A 198 -17.05 -9.94 2.84
CA LEU A 198 -17.91 -9.64 1.70
C LEU A 198 -18.84 -10.82 1.37
N SER A 199 -18.30 -12.03 1.33
CA SER A 199 -19.05 -13.27 1.09
C SER A 199 -20.12 -13.51 2.15
N ASP A 200 -19.83 -13.27 3.44
CA ASP A 200 -20.79 -13.41 4.55
C ASP A 200 -21.95 -12.40 4.46
N ASN A 201 -21.76 -11.31 3.72
CA ASN A 201 -22.79 -10.31 3.42
C ASN A 201 -23.37 -10.48 2.00
N GLU A 202 -23.21 -11.66 1.40
CA GLU A 202 -23.78 -12.03 0.10
C GLU A 202 -23.23 -11.22 -1.09
N TYR A 203 -22.09 -10.54 -0.92
CA TYR A 203 -21.36 -9.82 -1.97
C TYR A 203 -20.29 -10.72 -2.59
N PHE A 204 -20.70 -11.85 -3.16
CA PHE A 204 -19.78 -12.90 -3.61
C PHE A 204 -18.89 -12.48 -4.78
N SER A 205 -19.43 -11.76 -5.78
CA SER A 205 -18.65 -11.34 -6.95
C SER A 205 -17.59 -10.31 -6.53
N LYS A 206 -17.96 -9.35 -5.68
CA LYS A 206 -16.98 -8.41 -5.08
C LYS A 206 -15.89 -9.12 -4.28
N ALA A 207 -16.23 -10.19 -3.56
CA ALA A 207 -15.24 -10.97 -2.81
C ALA A 207 -14.25 -11.69 -3.74
N ILE A 208 -14.74 -12.27 -4.84
CA ILE A 208 -13.92 -12.92 -5.87
C ILE A 208 -13.05 -11.90 -6.59
N ASP A 209 -13.59 -10.73 -6.94
CA ASP A 209 -12.85 -9.66 -7.61
C ASP A 209 -11.69 -9.15 -6.75
N LEU A 210 -11.93 -8.92 -5.45
CA LEU A 210 -10.90 -8.53 -4.50
C LEU A 210 -9.74 -9.53 -4.46
N LEU A 211 -10.07 -10.82 -4.50
CA LEU A 211 -9.10 -11.91 -4.51
C LEU A 211 -8.46 -12.14 -5.87
N SER A 212 -9.07 -11.70 -6.97
CA SER A 212 -8.51 -11.85 -8.32
C SER A 212 -7.56 -10.71 -8.68
N ASN A 213 -7.71 -9.55 -8.04
CA ASN A 213 -6.98 -8.31 -8.35
C ASN A 213 -5.96 -7.90 -7.28
N TYR A 214 -5.31 -8.86 -6.61
CA TYR A 214 -4.27 -8.54 -5.62
C TYR A 214 -2.95 -8.06 -6.26
N ASP A 215 -2.13 -7.40 -5.44
CA ASP A 215 -0.83 -6.85 -5.87
C ASP A 215 0.19 -7.99 -6.11
N THR A 216 0.44 -8.27 -7.39
CA THR A 216 1.39 -9.29 -7.84
C THR A 216 2.86 -8.95 -7.58
N SER A 217 3.15 -7.71 -7.13
CA SER A 217 4.49 -7.37 -6.61
C SER A 217 4.73 -7.95 -5.21
N ILE A 218 3.65 -8.26 -4.47
CA ILE A 218 3.65 -8.82 -3.12
C ILE A 218 3.45 -10.34 -3.14
N LEU A 219 2.48 -10.86 -3.90
CA LEU A 219 2.20 -12.30 -4.02
C LEU A 219 2.44 -12.78 -5.46
N PRO A 220 2.81 -14.05 -5.67
CA PRO A 220 2.88 -14.60 -7.03
C PRO A 220 1.47 -14.59 -7.67
N ALA A 221 1.38 -14.41 -8.99
CA ALA A 221 0.11 -14.27 -9.71
C ALA A 221 -0.78 -15.53 -9.68
N ASP A 222 -0.23 -16.67 -9.28
CA ASP A 222 -0.89 -17.96 -9.14
C ASP A 222 -0.89 -18.44 -7.68
N ASP A 223 -1.02 -17.53 -6.71
CA ASP A 223 -1.04 -17.89 -5.29
C ASP A 223 -2.13 -18.93 -4.97
N GLU A 224 -1.70 -20.15 -4.67
CA GLU A 224 -2.56 -21.33 -4.47
C GLU A 224 -3.66 -21.07 -3.44
N LYS A 225 -3.33 -20.41 -2.33
CA LYS A 225 -4.28 -20.15 -1.23
C LYS A 225 -5.36 -19.16 -1.61
N ILE A 226 -5.01 -18.15 -2.42
CA ILE A 226 -5.98 -17.20 -2.97
C ILE A 226 -6.91 -17.93 -3.95
N ASN A 227 -6.37 -18.73 -4.87
CA ASN A 227 -7.15 -19.48 -5.84
C ASN A 227 -8.12 -20.48 -5.19
N ILE A 228 -7.68 -21.19 -4.14
CA ILE A 228 -8.55 -22.07 -3.35
C ILE A 228 -9.71 -21.25 -2.73
N LYS A 229 -9.42 -20.09 -2.14
CA LYS A 229 -10.44 -19.25 -1.53
C LYS A 229 -11.44 -18.70 -2.54
N ILE A 230 -10.99 -18.33 -3.75
CA ILE A 230 -11.87 -17.94 -4.86
C ILE A 230 -12.85 -19.06 -5.18
N SER A 231 -12.37 -20.30 -5.36
CA SER A 231 -13.21 -21.46 -5.61
C SER A 231 -14.22 -21.71 -4.49
N GLU A 232 -13.81 -21.63 -3.22
CA GLU A 232 -14.72 -21.79 -2.08
C GLU A 232 -15.84 -20.74 -2.06
N ILE A 233 -15.53 -19.49 -2.41
CA ILE A 233 -16.52 -18.41 -2.46
C ILE A 233 -17.45 -18.57 -3.67
N ASP A 234 -16.92 -19.05 -4.80
CA ASP A 234 -17.71 -19.30 -6.01
C ASP A 234 -18.68 -20.48 -5.84
N ASP A 235 -18.25 -21.54 -5.14
CA ASP A 235 -19.14 -22.65 -4.77
C ASP A 235 -20.28 -22.15 -3.87
N LYS A 236 -19.98 -21.33 -2.85
CA LYS A 236 -21.00 -20.70 -2.00
C LYS A 236 -21.96 -19.81 -2.80
N ARG A 237 -21.43 -19.04 -3.75
CA ARG A 237 -22.25 -18.21 -4.66
C ARG A 237 -23.21 -19.08 -5.46
N THR A 238 -22.71 -20.18 -6.03
CA THR A 238 -23.50 -21.14 -6.81
C THR A 238 -24.62 -21.74 -5.97
N ASP A 239 -24.31 -22.20 -4.76
CA ASP A 239 -25.30 -22.75 -3.83
C ASP A 239 -26.37 -21.72 -3.44
N TYR A 240 -25.96 -20.47 -3.16
CA TYR A 240 -26.86 -19.38 -2.85
C TYR A 240 -27.82 -19.05 -4.00
N LEU A 241 -27.31 -18.94 -5.23
CA LEU A 241 -28.11 -18.67 -6.42
C LEU A 241 -29.06 -19.84 -6.75
N ALA A 242 -28.59 -21.08 -6.58
CA ALA A 242 -29.42 -22.27 -6.79
C ALA A 242 -30.59 -22.32 -5.79
N ALA A 243 -30.35 -22.00 -4.52
CA ALA A 243 -31.39 -21.95 -3.50
C ALA A 243 -32.49 -20.91 -3.80
N ILE A 244 -32.12 -19.79 -4.45
CA ILE A 244 -33.07 -18.75 -4.85
C ILE A 244 -33.85 -19.15 -6.11
N THR A 245 -33.17 -19.79 -7.07
CA THR A 245 -33.77 -20.20 -8.36
C THR A 245 -34.71 -21.39 -8.20
N TYR A 246 -34.32 -22.36 -7.39
CA TYR A 246 -35.03 -23.62 -7.18
C TYR A 246 -35.49 -23.73 -5.72
N SER A 247 -36.43 -22.87 -5.34
CA SER A 247 -37.20 -23.10 -4.11
C SER A 247 -38.10 -24.33 -4.27
N ASP A 248 -38.42 -25.04 -3.18
CA ASP A 248 -39.44 -26.13 -3.15
C ASP A 248 -40.85 -25.69 -3.60
N ASP A 249 -41.02 -24.40 -3.91
CA ASP A 249 -42.22 -23.84 -4.54
C ASP A 249 -42.23 -24.12 -6.05
N GLU A 250 -43.00 -25.15 -6.42
CA GLU A 250 -43.27 -25.53 -7.81
C GLU A 250 -43.85 -24.36 -8.63
N ALA A 251 -44.61 -23.45 -8.02
CA ALA A 251 -45.18 -22.30 -8.72
C ALA A 251 -44.11 -21.25 -9.07
N ALA A 252 -43.15 -21.00 -8.17
CA ALA A 252 -42.02 -20.12 -8.42
C ALA A 252 -41.11 -20.65 -9.55
N THR A 253 -40.79 -21.95 -9.51
CA THR A 253 -39.97 -22.61 -10.54
C THR A 253 -40.64 -22.55 -11.92
N ASN A 254 -41.94 -22.83 -11.97
CA ASN A 254 -42.72 -22.73 -13.21
C ASN A 254 -42.78 -21.29 -13.74
N LEU A 255 -42.90 -20.30 -12.85
CA LEU A 255 -42.94 -18.89 -13.22
C LEU A 255 -41.60 -18.43 -13.85
N ILE A 256 -40.46 -18.84 -13.27
CA ILE A 256 -39.14 -18.54 -13.82
C ILE A 256 -38.99 -19.15 -15.23
N SER A 257 -39.47 -20.39 -15.43
CA SER A 257 -39.41 -21.05 -16.75
C SER A 257 -40.44 -20.56 -17.77
N THR A 258 -41.40 -19.72 -17.36
CA THR A 258 -42.49 -19.24 -18.23
C THR A 258 -42.12 -17.92 -18.89
N THR A 259 -42.21 -17.83 -20.22
CA THR A 259 -42.09 -16.53 -20.91
C THR A 259 -43.21 -15.59 -20.48
N ILE A 260 -42.87 -14.50 -19.78
CA ILE A 260 -43.84 -13.48 -19.33
C ILE A 260 -43.97 -12.41 -20.41
N ASN A 261 -45.20 -12.02 -20.73
CA ASN A 261 -45.49 -10.94 -21.67
C ASN A 261 -46.84 -10.28 -21.35
N SER A 262 -47.19 -9.24 -22.11
CA SER A 262 -48.41 -8.45 -21.90
C SER A 262 -49.72 -9.24 -22.01
N THR A 263 -49.75 -10.41 -22.66
CA THR A 263 -50.98 -11.18 -22.84
C THR A 263 -51.23 -12.19 -21.72
N ASN A 264 -50.17 -12.69 -21.06
CA ASN A 264 -50.29 -13.71 -20.01
C ASN A 264 -50.04 -13.19 -18.60
N ILE A 265 -49.44 -12.01 -18.41
CA ILE A 265 -49.07 -11.51 -17.07
C ILE A 265 -50.23 -11.48 -16.07
N ASN A 266 -51.46 -11.26 -16.56
CA ASN A 266 -52.67 -11.20 -15.74
C ASN A 266 -53.32 -12.57 -15.44
N THR A 267 -52.69 -13.67 -15.88
CA THR A 267 -53.15 -15.04 -15.59
C THR A 267 -52.17 -15.83 -14.72
N LEU A 268 -51.00 -15.24 -14.40
CA LEU A 268 -49.90 -15.92 -13.71
C LEU A 268 -49.95 -15.81 -12.18
N ASN A 269 -50.98 -15.15 -11.61
CA ASN A 269 -51.13 -14.95 -10.17
C ASN A 269 -49.90 -14.28 -9.49
N ILE A 270 -49.20 -13.43 -10.24
CA ILE A 270 -48.02 -12.71 -9.72
C ILE A 270 -48.51 -11.59 -8.81
N SER A 271 -48.10 -11.63 -7.54
CA SER A 271 -48.31 -10.54 -6.58
C SER A 271 -47.05 -9.69 -6.41
N SER A 272 -47.18 -8.49 -5.88
CA SER A 272 -46.05 -7.70 -5.38
C SER A 272 -46.45 -6.99 -4.09
N ASN A 273 -45.46 -6.65 -3.26
CA ASN A 273 -45.70 -5.91 -2.01
C ASN A 273 -45.91 -4.42 -2.26
N THR A 274 -45.59 -3.95 -3.47
CA THR A 274 -45.80 -2.58 -3.93
C THR A 274 -46.79 -2.57 -5.10
N PRO A 275 -47.30 -1.40 -5.51
CA PRO A 275 -48.09 -1.27 -6.73
C PRO A 275 -47.32 -1.54 -8.02
N TYR A 276 -46.03 -1.91 -7.95
CA TYR A 276 -45.17 -2.14 -9.10
C TYR A 276 -44.69 -3.58 -9.20
N LEU A 277 -44.37 -4.00 -10.41
CA LEU A 277 -43.74 -5.28 -10.72
C LEU A 277 -42.71 -5.07 -11.83
N ILE A 278 -41.50 -5.56 -11.62
CA ILE A 278 -40.43 -5.55 -12.63
C ILE A 278 -40.28 -6.95 -13.22
N HIS A 279 -40.24 -7.05 -14.54
CA HIS A 279 -39.88 -8.25 -15.27
C HIS A 279 -38.68 -7.96 -16.17
N VAL A 280 -37.64 -8.79 -16.05
CA VAL A 280 -36.43 -8.74 -16.87
C VAL A 280 -36.39 -9.97 -17.74
N ASP A 281 -36.35 -9.76 -19.05
CA ASP A 281 -36.20 -10.80 -20.05
C ASP A 281 -34.74 -10.77 -20.55
N ILE A 282 -33.94 -11.74 -20.11
CA ILE A 282 -32.51 -11.84 -20.43
C ILE A 282 -32.34 -12.15 -21.93
N ASN A 283 -33.21 -12.96 -22.52
CA ASN A 283 -33.07 -13.35 -23.93
C ASN A 283 -33.32 -12.17 -24.87
N ASN A 284 -34.31 -11.33 -24.55
CA ASN A 284 -34.66 -10.15 -25.33
C ASN A 284 -33.97 -8.87 -24.85
N GLN A 285 -33.23 -8.93 -23.73
CA GLN A 285 -32.53 -7.79 -23.13
C GLN A 285 -33.48 -6.61 -22.87
N THR A 286 -34.59 -6.88 -22.19
CA THR A 286 -35.58 -5.85 -21.84
C THR A 286 -36.00 -5.88 -20.38
N VAL A 287 -36.26 -4.68 -19.83
CA VAL A 287 -36.90 -4.49 -18.53
C VAL A 287 -38.30 -3.94 -18.75
N SER A 288 -39.32 -4.68 -18.33
CA SER A 288 -40.72 -4.29 -18.37
C SER A 288 -41.21 -3.96 -16.96
N ILE A 289 -41.84 -2.81 -16.79
CA ILE A 289 -42.34 -2.33 -15.50
C ILE A 289 -43.85 -2.18 -15.58
N TYR A 290 -44.53 -2.87 -14.68
CA TYR A 290 -45.98 -2.88 -14.59
C TYR A 290 -46.45 -2.16 -13.32
N ASN A 291 -47.63 -1.56 -13.39
CA ASN A 291 -48.33 -0.99 -12.24
C ASN A 291 -49.71 -1.64 -12.08
N GLY A 292 -50.10 -1.90 -10.84
CA GLY A 292 -51.37 -2.53 -10.52
C GLY A 292 -51.27 -3.48 -9.33
N TYR A 293 -51.96 -4.61 -9.44
CA TYR A 293 -52.00 -5.66 -8.42
C TYR A 293 -52.20 -7.03 -9.09
N THR A 294 -52.20 -8.10 -8.29
CA THR A 294 -52.34 -9.49 -8.77
C THR A 294 -53.46 -9.63 -9.80
N ASN A 295 -53.11 -10.16 -10.98
CA ASN A 295 -53.99 -10.38 -12.14
C ASN A 295 -54.61 -9.12 -12.77
N ASN A 296 -54.14 -7.92 -12.41
CA ASN A 296 -54.51 -6.65 -13.01
C ASN A 296 -53.31 -5.69 -13.14
N TRP A 297 -52.29 -6.17 -13.82
CA TRP A 297 -51.06 -5.46 -14.18
C TRP A 297 -51.22 -4.73 -15.51
N SER A 298 -50.82 -3.46 -15.53
CA SER A 298 -50.74 -2.61 -16.73
C SER A 298 -49.29 -2.21 -16.99
N LEU A 299 -48.80 -2.39 -18.22
CA LEU A 299 -47.44 -2.00 -18.60
C LEU A 299 -47.32 -0.46 -18.56
N VAL A 300 -46.35 0.05 -17.78
CA VAL A 300 -46.08 1.49 -17.66
C VAL A 300 -44.82 1.87 -18.43
N ASN A 301 -43.76 1.07 -18.30
CA ASN A 301 -42.49 1.31 -18.99
C ASN A 301 -41.92 0.02 -19.57
N LYS A 302 -41.18 0.16 -20.67
CA LYS A 302 -40.37 -0.91 -21.25
C LYS A 302 -39.05 -0.33 -21.75
N TYR A 303 -37.94 -0.82 -21.20
CA TYR A 303 -36.59 -0.34 -21.47
C TYR A 303 -35.74 -1.42 -22.12
N ILE A 304 -34.78 -1.00 -22.94
CA ILE A 304 -33.69 -1.87 -23.40
C ILE A 304 -32.64 -1.91 -22.27
N CYS A 305 -32.13 -3.09 -21.95
CA CYS A 305 -31.08 -3.27 -20.96
C CYS A 305 -29.89 -4.06 -21.52
N SER A 306 -28.84 -4.19 -20.71
CA SER A 306 -27.73 -5.12 -20.92
C SER A 306 -27.43 -5.88 -19.63
N THR A 307 -27.62 -7.19 -19.64
CA THR A 307 -27.36 -8.10 -18.51
C THR A 307 -25.91 -8.59 -18.49
N GLY A 308 -25.60 -9.48 -17.54
CA GLY A 308 -24.29 -10.12 -17.38
C GLY A 308 -23.85 -10.94 -18.59
N ILE A 309 -22.58 -10.87 -18.94
CA ILE A 309 -21.95 -11.70 -19.97
C ILE A 309 -21.80 -13.16 -19.49
N ALA A 310 -21.53 -14.07 -20.43
CA ALA A 310 -21.29 -15.47 -20.10
C ALA A 310 -20.12 -15.62 -19.11
N GLY A 311 -20.36 -16.31 -17.99
CA GLY A 311 -19.40 -16.48 -16.88
C GLY A 311 -19.58 -15.44 -15.76
N GLU A 312 -20.34 -14.38 -16.00
CA GLU A 312 -20.75 -13.36 -15.05
C GLU A 312 -22.25 -13.08 -15.21
N ASP A 313 -23.02 -14.15 -15.39
CA ASP A 313 -24.41 -14.09 -15.79
C ASP A 313 -25.27 -13.38 -14.73
N THR A 314 -26.27 -12.62 -15.20
CA THR A 314 -27.30 -12.09 -14.30
C THR A 314 -28.14 -13.26 -13.77
N PRO A 315 -28.31 -13.41 -12.45
CA PRO A 315 -29.02 -14.54 -11.89
C PRO A 315 -30.52 -14.46 -12.25
N MET A 316 -31.05 -15.57 -12.76
CA MET A 316 -32.49 -15.76 -12.96
C MET A 316 -33.15 -16.07 -11.62
N GLY A 317 -34.41 -15.69 -11.47
CA GLY A 317 -35.13 -15.93 -10.23
C GLY A 317 -36.23 -14.91 -9.93
N ILE A 318 -36.75 -15.00 -8.71
CA ILE A 318 -37.73 -14.07 -8.17
C ILE A 318 -37.07 -13.35 -6.99
N PHE A 319 -36.96 -12.04 -7.12
CA PHE A 319 -36.28 -11.18 -6.17
C PHE A 319 -37.21 -10.05 -5.70
N THR A 320 -36.67 -9.22 -4.81
CA THR A 320 -37.30 -7.97 -4.36
C THR A 320 -36.27 -6.87 -4.33
N VAL A 321 -36.69 -5.64 -4.59
CA VAL A 321 -35.82 -4.47 -4.39
C VAL A 321 -35.49 -4.34 -2.91
N THR A 322 -34.21 -4.23 -2.57
CA THR A 322 -33.74 -4.21 -1.17
C THR A 322 -33.07 -2.90 -0.75
N ASN A 323 -32.43 -2.19 -1.67
CA ASN A 323 -31.67 -0.99 -1.36
C ASN A 323 -31.40 -0.16 -2.63
N ARG A 324 -30.92 1.07 -2.47
CA ARG A 324 -30.57 1.96 -3.59
C ARG A 324 -29.52 3.00 -3.22
N GLY A 325 -28.90 3.61 -4.23
CA GLY A 325 -28.04 4.78 -4.06
C GLY A 325 -27.77 5.53 -5.35
N GLU A 326 -27.34 6.78 -5.22
CA GLU A 326 -27.17 7.67 -6.39
C GLU A 326 -25.95 7.29 -7.23
N TRP A 327 -24.93 6.67 -6.63
CA TRP A 327 -23.66 6.39 -7.28
C TRP A 327 -22.94 5.19 -6.63
N PHE A 328 -22.23 4.43 -7.45
CA PHE A 328 -21.14 3.54 -7.02
C PHE A 328 -19.98 3.63 -8.00
N TYR A 329 -18.78 3.26 -7.56
CA TYR A 329 -17.61 3.12 -8.42
C TYR A 329 -16.84 1.84 -8.07
N SER A 330 -16.59 1.00 -9.08
CA SER A 330 -15.67 -0.12 -8.98
C SER A 330 -14.31 0.28 -9.52
N LYS A 331 -13.30 0.28 -8.64
CA LYS A 331 -11.92 0.56 -9.03
C LYS A 331 -11.36 -0.54 -9.93
N ASP A 332 -11.78 -1.79 -9.70
CA ASP A 332 -11.27 -2.95 -10.41
C ASP A 332 -11.69 -2.94 -11.88
N TYR A 333 -12.94 -2.53 -12.15
CA TYR A 333 -13.44 -2.37 -13.51
C TYR A 333 -13.18 -0.97 -14.10
N GLY A 334 -12.68 -0.03 -13.31
CA GLY A 334 -12.51 1.37 -13.72
C GLY A 334 -13.82 2.04 -14.13
N GLN A 335 -14.95 1.59 -13.58
CA GLN A 335 -16.31 1.94 -14.01
C GLN A 335 -17.21 2.18 -12.79
N GLY A 336 -18.09 3.18 -12.88
CA GLY A 336 -19.16 3.40 -11.91
C GLY A 336 -20.53 3.46 -12.56
N GLY A 337 -21.58 3.42 -11.73
CA GLY A 337 -22.97 3.48 -12.19
C GLY A 337 -23.77 4.47 -11.37
N LYS A 338 -24.62 5.23 -12.05
CA LYS A 338 -25.59 6.14 -11.42
C LYS A 338 -26.89 5.42 -11.14
N TYR A 339 -27.60 5.89 -10.11
CA TYR A 339 -28.98 5.49 -9.78
C TYR A 339 -29.13 3.99 -9.63
N TRP A 340 -28.31 3.39 -8.78
CA TRP A 340 -28.32 1.95 -8.62
C TRP A 340 -29.47 1.52 -7.70
N VAL A 341 -30.11 0.40 -8.05
CA VAL A 341 -31.18 -0.25 -7.28
C VAL A 341 -30.83 -1.73 -7.14
N GLN A 342 -30.70 -2.20 -5.91
CA GLN A 342 -30.26 -3.55 -5.56
C GLN A 342 -31.46 -4.51 -5.58
N PHE A 343 -31.27 -5.69 -6.19
CA PHE A 343 -32.25 -6.77 -6.15
C PHE A 343 -31.69 -8.07 -5.56
N LEU A 344 -30.35 -8.22 -5.52
CA LEU A 344 -29.69 -9.37 -4.91
C LEU A 344 -28.23 -9.03 -4.62
N GLY A 345 -27.71 -9.15 -3.40
CA GLY A 345 -26.27 -9.04 -3.11
C GLY A 345 -25.57 -7.88 -3.85
N ASP A 346 -24.58 -8.17 -4.69
CA ASP A 346 -23.90 -7.21 -5.58
C ASP A 346 -24.55 -6.98 -6.95
N TYR A 347 -25.68 -7.60 -7.24
CA TYR A 347 -26.45 -7.46 -8.48
C TYR A 347 -27.43 -6.29 -8.41
N LEU A 348 -27.23 -5.33 -9.32
CA LEU A 348 -27.92 -4.04 -9.32
C LEU A 348 -28.56 -3.77 -10.68
N PHE A 349 -29.69 -3.07 -10.70
CA PHE A 349 -30.05 -2.21 -11.82
C PHE A 349 -29.23 -0.92 -11.72
N HIS A 350 -28.65 -0.43 -12.80
CA HIS A 350 -27.96 0.87 -12.80
C HIS A 350 -27.81 1.45 -14.22
N SER A 351 -27.36 2.70 -14.32
CA SER A 351 -27.08 3.36 -15.61
C SER A 351 -25.99 2.65 -16.43
N LEU A 352 -25.79 3.07 -17.68
CA LEU A 352 -24.55 2.82 -18.42
C LEU A 352 -23.31 3.17 -17.57
N PRO A 353 -22.16 2.48 -17.76
CA PRO A 353 -20.96 2.70 -16.97
C PRO A 353 -20.35 4.08 -17.22
N TYR A 354 -20.03 4.80 -16.16
CA TYR A 354 -19.37 6.11 -16.16
C TYR A 354 -17.92 6.02 -15.66
N ASP A 355 -17.12 7.02 -15.99
CA ASP A 355 -15.82 7.27 -15.37
C ASP A 355 -15.95 7.63 -13.88
N GLU A 356 -14.83 7.59 -13.14
CA GLU A 356 -14.80 7.88 -11.69
C GLU A 356 -15.42 9.24 -11.34
N ASN A 357 -15.26 10.23 -12.23
CA ASN A 357 -15.76 11.58 -12.04
C ASN A 357 -17.22 11.78 -12.48
N GLN A 358 -17.91 10.71 -12.90
CA GLN A 358 -19.31 10.73 -13.32
C GLN A 358 -19.64 11.60 -14.53
N ASN A 359 -18.62 11.98 -15.31
CA ASN A 359 -18.73 12.96 -16.39
C ASN A 359 -18.96 12.31 -17.75
N GLN A 360 -18.42 11.12 -17.98
CA GLN A 360 -18.45 10.46 -19.29
C GLN A 360 -18.90 9.02 -19.17
N ILE A 361 -19.81 8.60 -20.05
CA ILE A 361 -20.15 7.20 -20.24
C ILE A 361 -18.98 6.53 -20.99
N LEU A 362 -18.49 5.43 -20.43
CA LEU A 362 -17.35 4.66 -20.93
C LEU A 362 -17.76 3.62 -21.99
N ASP A 363 -18.98 3.11 -21.89
CA ASP A 363 -19.55 2.11 -22.80
C ASP A 363 -21.05 2.36 -22.94
N TYR A 364 -21.54 2.47 -24.19
CA TYR A 364 -22.93 2.76 -24.52
C TYR A 364 -23.72 1.50 -24.92
N THR A 365 -23.11 0.32 -24.81
CA THR A 365 -23.72 -0.93 -25.28
C THR A 365 -24.99 -1.28 -24.50
N LEU A 366 -26.08 -1.47 -25.23
CA LEU A 366 -27.40 -1.91 -24.75
C LEU A 366 -28.00 -2.92 -25.73
N GLY A 367 -28.87 -3.80 -25.24
CA GLY A 367 -29.60 -4.78 -26.06
C GLY A 367 -28.85 -6.09 -26.31
N THR A 368 -27.69 -6.26 -25.67
CA THR A 368 -26.89 -7.49 -25.65
C THR A 368 -26.23 -7.64 -24.29
N PRO A 369 -25.98 -8.86 -23.77
CA PRO A 369 -25.19 -9.05 -22.57
C PRO A 369 -23.87 -8.27 -22.62
N SER A 370 -23.56 -7.47 -21.60
CA SER A 370 -22.36 -6.60 -21.57
C SER A 370 -21.88 -6.20 -20.17
N SER A 371 -22.54 -6.62 -19.10
CA SER A 371 -22.15 -6.29 -17.73
C SER A 371 -21.46 -7.46 -17.00
N HIS A 372 -21.02 -7.22 -15.77
CA HIS A 372 -20.49 -8.23 -14.84
C HIS A 372 -21.60 -8.69 -13.86
N GLY A 373 -22.76 -9.07 -14.41
CA GLY A 373 -23.93 -9.56 -13.65
C GLY A 373 -25.04 -8.53 -13.39
N CYS A 374 -24.72 -7.24 -13.32
CA CYS A 374 -25.71 -6.18 -13.14
C CYS A 374 -26.62 -5.96 -14.38
N ILE A 375 -27.72 -5.24 -14.23
CA ILE A 375 -28.62 -4.87 -15.33
C ILE A 375 -28.39 -3.40 -15.69
N ARG A 376 -27.65 -3.18 -16.78
CA ARG A 376 -27.36 -1.84 -17.32
C ARG A 376 -28.58 -1.29 -18.06
N LEU A 377 -28.87 -0.01 -17.84
CA LEU A 377 -29.96 0.72 -18.46
C LEU A 377 -29.46 2.06 -18.98
N ASN A 378 -30.23 2.72 -19.86
CA ASN A 378 -29.99 4.13 -20.12
C ASN A 378 -30.07 4.91 -18.78
N THR A 379 -29.30 6.00 -18.66
CA THR A 379 -29.19 6.76 -17.42
C THR A 379 -30.54 7.31 -16.97
N GLU A 380 -31.38 7.76 -17.91
CA GLU A 380 -32.72 8.28 -17.61
C GLU A 380 -33.65 7.16 -17.12
N ASP A 381 -33.58 5.98 -17.73
CA ASP A 381 -34.38 4.80 -17.36
C ASP A 381 -33.98 4.28 -15.97
N ALA A 382 -32.67 4.19 -15.70
CA ALA A 382 -32.15 3.84 -14.38
C ALA A 382 -32.61 4.85 -13.32
N LYS A 383 -32.57 6.15 -13.63
CA LYS A 383 -33.06 7.19 -12.74
C LYS A 383 -34.55 7.04 -12.46
N TRP A 384 -35.36 6.73 -13.48
CA TRP A 384 -36.79 6.53 -13.30
C TRP A 384 -37.08 5.37 -12.33
N ILE A 385 -36.38 4.25 -12.48
CA ILE A 385 -36.49 3.11 -11.56
C ILE A 385 -36.09 3.54 -10.14
N TYR A 386 -34.95 4.20 -10.00
CA TYR A 386 -34.44 4.70 -8.71
C TYR A 386 -35.42 5.65 -7.99
N ASP A 387 -36.05 6.56 -8.73
CA ASP A 387 -36.97 7.55 -8.19
C ASP A 387 -38.36 6.97 -7.86
N THR A 388 -38.81 5.93 -8.60
CA THR A 388 -40.23 5.53 -8.63
C THR A 388 -40.50 4.16 -7.99
N ILE A 389 -39.57 3.23 -8.09
CA ILE A 389 -39.80 1.85 -7.65
C ILE A 389 -39.42 1.72 -6.19
N ASP A 390 -40.39 1.49 -5.30
CA ASP A 390 -40.14 1.34 -3.87
C ASP A 390 -39.40 0.03 -3.52
N ASP A 391 -38.76 0.00 -2.35
CA ASP A 391 -38.24 -1.23 -1.76
C ASP A 391 -39.39 -2.24 -1.58
N ASP A 392 -39.06 -3.53 -1.53
CA ASP A 392 -40.00 -4.66 -1.57
C ASP A 392 -40.74 -4.86 -2.91
N THR A 393 -40.50 -4.03 -3.92
CA THR A 393 -41.04 -4.28 -5.28
C THR A 393 -40.51 -5.61 -5.80
N LYS A 394 -41.41 -6.45 -6.31
CA LYS A 394 -41.07 -7.77 -6.86
C LYS A 394 -40.35 -7.60 -8.20
N VAL A 395 -39.26 -8.35 -8.38
CA VAL A 395 -38.48 -8.44 -9.61
C VAL A 395 -38.48 -9.90 -10.06
N ILE A 396 -38.84 -10.17 -11.31
CA ILE A 396 -38.76 -11.50 -11.92
C ILE A 396 -37.76 -11.43 -13.07
N ILE A 397 -36.81 -12.36 -13.10
CA ILE A 397 -35.75 -12.42 -14.10
C ILE A 397 -35.75 -13.81 -14.74
N ASN A 398 -35.87 -13.88 -16.08
CA ASN A 398 -35.85 -15.14 -16.83
C ASN A 398 -35.34 -15.02 -18.28
#